data_AF-A0A6I9PZ47-F1
#
_entry.id   AF-A0A6I9PZ47-F1
#
_cell.length_a   1.000
_cell.length_b   1.000
_cell.length_c   1.000
_cell.angle_alpha   90.00
_cell.angle_beta   90.00
_cell.angle_gamma   90.00
#
_symmetry.space_group_name_H-M   'P 1'
#
loop_
_entity.id
_entity.type
_entity.pdbx_description
1 polymer ?
#
loop_
_entity_poly.entity_id
_entity_poly.type
_entity_poly.pdbx_seq_one_letter_code
_entity_poly.pdbx_strand_id
1 'polypeptide(L)'
;MSFSFISRFSRHQVSQLSQVVVIHNSELMCGSLDKGTLGSGSKKNIFYILLRDWGQLEAANAMSRLARLTPAYLSNRGFSIGIGDVTPGQGLLKAKQDLLDDGYKKCDEYIQALSTGKLQQQPGCTAEETLEAIYACPKEPALSQNELVLTADAIMKRTDFLCCRDVFLEEIRKFAKNISERIKKTRDKYGINDNGTSEPKVLYQLDRITPTQLEKFLETCRNKYMRYKTPVFCGSLKYEVNGKHFQSVLPGTHSK
;
A
#
# COMPACT_ATOMS: atom_id res chain seq x y z
N MET A 1 -31.98 -26.82 -11.25
CA MET A 1 -31.08 -27.87 -11.80
C MET A 1 -29.72 -27.68 -11.19
N SER A 2 -29.12 -28.77 -10.69
CA SER A 2 -28.03 -28.74 -9.71
C SER A 2 -26.66 -28.38 -10.28
N PHE A 3 -25.93 -27.55 -9.54
CA PHE A 3 -24.50 -27.29 -9.74
C PHE A 3 -23.69 -28.46 -9.15
N SER A 4 -23.16 -29.36 -9.98
CA SER A 4 -22.20 -30.37 -9.54
C SER A 4 -20.78 -29.95 -9.94
N PHE A 5 -20.04 -29.35 -9.00
CA PHE A 5 -18.59 -29.22 -9.09
C PHE A 5 -17.96 -30.12 -8.01
N ILE A 6 -17.62 -31.33 -8.45
CA ILE A 6 -16.61 -32.29 -7.97
C ILE A 6 -16.53 -32.67 -6.47
N SER A 7 -16.62 -33.99 -6.30
CA SER A 7 -16.17 -34.86 -5.20
C SER A 7 -16.97 -34.84 -3.90
N ARG A 8 -17.42 -36.04 -3.56
CA ARG A 8 -18.17 -36.49 -2.39
C ARG A 8 -17.51 -36.02 -1.08
N PHE A 9 -17.79 -34.79 -0.66
CA PHE A 9 -17.49 -34.32 0.69
C PHE A 9 -18.67 -34.61 1.60
N SER A 10 -18.45 -35.45 2.61
CA SER A 10 -19.46 -35.77 3.63
C SER A 10 -19.87 -34.48 4.35
N ARG A 11 -21.18 -34.26 4.55
CA ARG A 11 -21.77 -33.05 5.17
C ARG A 11 -21.19 -32.71 6.57
N HIS A 12 -20.46 -33.62 7.20
CA HIS A 12 -19.85 -33.45 8.51
C HIS A 12 -18.50 -32.71 8.55
N GLN A 13 -17.89 -32.36 7.40
CA GLN A 13 -16.56 -31.75 7.35
C GLN A 13 -16.51 -30.27 6.88
N VAL A 14 -17.67 -29.60 6.79
CA VAL A 14 -17.77 -28.23 6.24
C VAL A 14 -17.49 -27.14 7.30
N SER A 15 -17.43 -27.48 8.59
CA SER A 15 -17.41 -26.51 9.68
C SER A 15 -16.04 -25.91 10.04
N GLN A 16 -14.92 -26.38 9.45
CA GLN A 16 -13.58 -26.04 9.96
C GLN A 16 -12.65 -25.26 9.01
N LEU A 17 -13.03 -24.96 7.77
CA LEU A 17 -12.16 -24.21 6.85
C LEU A 17 -12.87 -22.98 6.28
N SER A 18 -12.77 -21.86 7.00
CA SER A 18 -13.24 -20.54 6.54
C SER A 18 -12.51 -20.02 5.28
N GLN A 19 -11.45 -20.68 4.85
CA GLN A 19 -10.56 -20.24 3.76
C GLN A 19 -11.01 -20.71 2.36
N VAL A 20 -11.94 -21.68 2.26
CA VAL A 20 -12.40 -22.21 0.96
C VAL A 20 -13.86 -21.85 0.73
N VAL A 21 -14.13 -21.19 -0.39
CA VAL A 21 -15.48 -20.80 -0.79
C VAL A 21 -16.16 -21.95 -1.54
N VAL A 22 -17.31 -22.40 -1.02
CA VAL A 22 -18.13 -23.45 -1.64
C VAL A 22 -19.53 -22.90 -1.89
N ILE A 23 -19.95 -22.90 -3.15
CA ILE A 23 -21.29 -22.51 -3.58
C ILE A 23 -21.95 -23.70 -4.25
N HIS A 24 -23.12 -24.10 -3.76
CA HIS A 24 -23.88 -25.22 -4.29
C HIS A 24 -25.33 -24.83 -4.48
N ASN A 25 -25.91 -25.11 -5.65
CA ASN A 25 -27.29 -24.75 -6.01
C ASN A 25 -27.63 -23.28 -5.72
N SER A 26 -26.72 -22.37 -6.04
CA SER A 26 -26.86 -20.93 -5.80
C SER A 26 -26.85 -20.49 -4.33
N GLU A 27 -26.46 -21.37 -3.40
CA GLU A 27 -26.30 -21.06 -1.98
C GLU A 27 -24.83 -21.12 -1.56
N LEU A 28 -24.39 -20.13 -0.78
CA LEU A 28 -23.05 -20.11 -0.18
C LEU A 28 -23.04 -21.05 1.04
N MET A 29 -22.36 -22.19 0.90
CA MET A 29 -22.30 -23.22 1.95
C MET A 29 -21.23 -22.90 2.99
N CYS A 30 -20.05 -22.43 2.57
CA CYS A 30 -18.96 -22.02 3.45
C CYS A 30 -17.96 -21.09 2.74
N GLY A 31 -17.10 -20.46 3.54
CA GLY A 31 -16.00 -19.60 3.10
C GLY A 31 -16.34 -18.11 3.03
N SER A 32 -15.30 -17.28 3.06
CA SER A 32 -15.42 -15.82 2.97
C SER A 32 -15.15 -15.34 1.55
N LEU A 33 -16.03 -14.46 1.06
CA LEU A 33 -15.82 -13.80 -0.23
C LEU A 33 -14.83 -12.64 -0.06
N ASP A 34 -13.82 -12.62 -0.91
CA ASP A 34 -12.66 -11.74 -0.87
C ASP A 34 -12.34 -11.17 -2.26
N LYS A 35 -11.21 -10.48 -2.38
CA LYS A 35 -10.76 -9.94 -3.66
C LYS A 35 -10.49 -11.05 -4.71
N GLY A 36 -10.04 -12.24 -4.29
CA GLY A 36 -9.78 -13.35 -5.20
C GLY A 36 -11.03 -13.95 -5.82
N THR A 37 -12.15 -13.93 -5.08
CA THR A 37 -13.44 -14.51 -5.47
C THR A 37 -14.42 -13.51 -6.10
N LEU A 38 -14.37 -12.23 -5.72
CA LEU A 38 -15.24 -11.16 -6.23
C LEU A 38 -14.52 -10.13 -7.12
N GLY A 39 -13.20 -9.99 -7.01
CA GLY A 39 -12.44 -8.94 -7.68
C GLY A 39 -12.07 -9.26 -9.13
N SER A 40 -11.72 -8.22 -9.89
CA SER A 40 -11.37 -8.31 -11.32
C SER A 40 -10.04 -9.00 -11.64
N GLY A 41 -9.25 -9.36 -10.63
CA GLY A 41 -7.88 -9.87 -10.81
C GLY A 41 -7.77 -11.38 -11.04
N SER A 42 -8.87 -12.13 -10.98
CA SER A 42 -8.86 -13.60 -11.06
C SER A 42 -9.88 -14.11 -12.08
N LYS A 43 -9.43 -15.01 -12.96
CA LYS A 43 -10.31 -15.78 -13.87
C LYS A 43 -11.14 -16.84 -13.15
N LYS A 44 -10.94 -17.02 -11.84
CA LYS A 44 -11.73 -17.91 -10.99
C LYS A 44 -12.81 -17.14 -10.20
N ASN A 45 -12.99 -15.85 -10.48
CA ASN A 45 -13.99 -15.05 -9.76
C ASN A 45 -15.42 -15.50 -10.14
N ILE A 46 -16.37 -15.27 -9.24
CA ILE A 46 -17.75 -15.69 -9.43
C ILE A 46 -18.43 -14.96 -10.60
N PHE A 47 -18.09 -13.68 -10.82
CA PHE A 47 -18.69 -12.88 -11.89
C PHE A 47 -18.26 -13.34 -13.29
N TYR A 48 -17.06 -13.90 -13.41
CA TYR A 48 -16.50 -14.46 -14.63
C TYR A 48 -17.16 -15.79 -14.93
N ILE A 49 -17.41 -16.63 -13.92
CA ILE A 49 -18.19 -17.86 -14.06
C ILE A 49 -19.62 -17.49 -14.51
N LEU A 50 -20.26 -16.51 -13.86
CA LEU A 50 -21.59 -16.03 -14.24
C LEU A 50 -21.62 -15.50 -15.67
N LEU A 51 -20.62 -14.71 -16.06
CA LEU A 51 -20.49 -14.16 -17.40
C LEU A 51 -20.27 -15.24 -18.46
N ARG A 52 -19.44 -16.25 -18.18
CA ARG A 52 -19.10 -17.34 -19.11
C ARG A 52 -20.29 -18.26 -19.35
N ASP A 53 -21.00 -18.62 -18.28
CA ASP A 53 -22.00 -19.69 -18.32
C ASP A 53 -23.44 -19.15 -18.52
N TRP A 54 -23.74 -17.92 -18.05
CA TRP A 54 -25.07 -17.30 -18.12
C TRP A 54 -25.12 -15.97 -18.89
N GLY A 55 -23.98 -15.42 -19.30
CA GLY A 55 -23.90 -14.21 -20.12
C GLY A 55 -23.92 -12.89 -19.34
N GLN A 56 -23.85 -11.80 -20.10
CA GLN A 56 -23.58 -10.44 -19.56
C GLN A 56 -24.69 -9.91 -18.65
N LEU A 57 -25.95 -10.14 -19.02
CA LEU A 57 -27.10 -9.58 -18.31
C LEU A 57 -27.21 -10.16 -16.89
N GLU A 58 -27.08 -11.49 -16.76
CA GLU A 58 -27.16 -12.16 -15.45
C GLU A 58 -25.97 -11.81 -14.55
N ALA A 59 -24.77 -11.72 -15.12
CA ALA A 59 -23.60 -11.26 -14.39
C ALA A 59 -23.75 -9.81 -13.88
N ALA A 60 -24.27 -8.91 -14.71
CA ALA A 60 -24.53 -7.52 -14.34
C ALA A 60 -25.61 -7.40 -13.24
N ASN A 61 -26.68 -8.19 -13.35
CA ASN A 61 -27.74 -8.25 -12.33
C ASN A 61 -27.20 -8.75 -10.98
N ALA A 62 -26.42 -9.83 -10.98
CA ALA A 62 -25.80 -10.37 -9.78
C ALA A 62 -24.86 -9.34 -9.13
N MET A 63 -24.04 -8.65 -9.94
CA MET A 63 -23.14 -7.60 -9.47
C MET A 63 -23.89 -6.41 -8.88
N SER A 64 -24.96 -5.95 -9.53
CA SER A 64 -25.81 -4.84 -9.06
C SER A 64 -26.48 -5.16 -7.72
N ARG A 65 -26.99 -6.39 -7.57
CA ARG A 65 -27.58 -6.86 -6.30
C ARG A 65 -26.57 -6.87 -5.16
N LEU A 66 -25.36 -7.41 -5.40
CA LEU A 66 -24.31 -7.44 -4.39
C LEU A 66 -23.82 -6.03 -4.03
N ALA A 67 -23.64 -5.16 -5.03
CA ALA A 67 -23.20 -3.78 -4.85
C ALA A 67 -24.20 -2.92 -4.07
N ARG A 68 -25.49 -3.26 -4.07
CA ARG A 68 -26.53 -2.60 -3.25
C ARG A 68 -26.62 -3.20 -1.85
N LEU A 69 -26.48 -4.52 -1.74
CA LEU A 69 -26.54 -5.23 -0.46
C LEU A 69 -25.38 -4.84 0.46
N THR A 70 -24.15 -4.77 -0.08
CA THR A 70 -22.93 -4.62 0.73
C THR A 70 -22.89 -3.30 1.49
N PRO A 71 -23.15 -2.13 0.87
CA PRO A 71 -23.19 -0.86 1.59
C PRO A 71 -24.30 -0.83 2.64
N ALA A 72 -25.50 -1.32 2.33
CA ALA A 72 -26.62 -1.35 3.28
C ALA A 72 -26.28 -2.20 4.52
N TYR A 73 -25.63 -3.35 4.31
CA TYR A 73 -25.15 -4.19 5.41
C TYR A 73 -24.10 -3.47 6.26
N LEU A 74 -23.10 -2.85 5.63
CA LEU A 74 -22.03 -2.13 6.33
C LEU A 74 -22.54 -0.90 7.08
N SER A 75 -23.50 -0.16 6.52
CA SER A 75 -24.13 0.98 7.19
C SER A 75 -24.89 0.56 8.45
N ASN A 76 -25.57 -0.59 8.41
CA ASN A 76 -26.32 -1.10 9.57
C ASN A 76 -25.43 -1.76 10.62
N ARG A 77 -24.33 -2.42 10.21
CA ARG A 77 -23.37 -3.03 11.13
C ARG A 77 -22.40 -2.02 11.74
N GLY A 78 -22.11 -0.94 11.03
CA GLY A 78 -21.01 -0.03 11.33
C GLY A 78 -19.66 -0.62 10.92
N PHE A 79 -18.83 0.21 10.31
CA PHE A 79 -17.43 -0.11 10.02
C PHE A 79 -16.59 1.15 10.20
N SER A 80 -15.56 1.07 11.03
CA SER A 80 -14.63 2.17 11.29
C SER A 80 -13.21 1.62 11.45
N ILE A 81 -12.23 2.49 11.25
CA ILE A 81 -10.82 2.22 11.52
C ILE A 81 -10.38 3.27 12.53
N GLY A 82 -9.83 2.84 13.66
CA GLY A 82 -9.35 3.69 14.73
C GLY A 82 -7.84 3.85 14.72
N ILE A 83 -7.34 4.78 15.54
CA ILE A 83 -5.90 4.94 15.77
C ILE A 83 -5.26 3.66 16.34
N GLY A 84 -6.03 2.87 17.10
CA GLY A 84 -5.60 1.58 17.62
C GLY A 84 -5.26 0.53 16.56
N ASP A 85 -5.91 0.58 15.39
CA ASP A 85 -5.66 -0.37 14.27
C ASP A 85 -4.31 -0.12 13.59
N VAL A 86 -3.73 1.06 13.80
CA VAL A 86 -2.44 1.48 13.22
C VAL A 86 -1.37 1.75 14.27
N THR A 87 -1.70 1.61 15.56
CA THR A 87 -0.75 1.77 16.66
C THR A 87 -0.18 0.40 17.04
N PRO A 88 1.11 0.14 16.77
CA PRO A 88 1.71 -1.14 17.10
C PRO A 88 1.81 -1.33 18.63
N GLY A 89 1.63 -2.57 19.09
CA GLY A 89 1.85 -2.92 20.49
C GLY A 89 3.31 -2.80 20.91
N GLN A 90 3.55 -2.68 22.22
CA GLN A 90 4.90 -2.48 22.78
C GLN A 90 5.89 -3.60 22.41
N GLY A 91 5.41 -4.85 22.32
CA GLY A 91 6.26 -5.97 21.88
C GLY A 91 6.77 -5.80 20.44
N LEU A 92 5.92 -5.29 19.54
CA LEU A 92 6.30 -5.03 18.15
C LEU A 92 7.23 -3.81 18.03
N LEU A 93 7.04 -2.79 18.88
CA LEU A 93 7.95 -1.66 18.99
C LEU A 93 9.33 -2.10 19.47
N LYS A 94 9.40 -2.99 20.46
CA LYS A 94 10.66 -3.57 20.92
C LYS A 94 11.33 -4.40 19.82
N ALA A 95 10.59 -5.30 19.16
CA ALA A 95 11.14 -6.09 18.05
C ALA A 95 11.64 -5.22 16.89
N LYS A 96 10.95 -4.11 16.60
CA LYS A 96 11.42 -3.10 15.64
C LYS A 96 12.74 -2.48 16.12
N GLN A 97 12.84 -2.12 17.40
CA GLN A 97 14.05 -1.50 17.95
C GLN A 97 15.23 -2.47 17.91
N ASP A 98 15.04 -3.72 18.34
CA ASP A 98 16.05 -4.76 18.29
C ASP A 98 16.57 -4.97 16.84
N LEU A 99 15.66 -4.99 15.86
CA LEU A 99 16.02 -5.10 14.44
C LEU A 99 16.82 -3.88 13.94
N LEU A 100 16.46 -2.68 14.39
CA LEU A 100 17.20 -1.46 14.05
C LEU A 100 18.59 -1.47 14.68
N ASP A 101 18.70 -1.84 15.95
CA ASP A 101 19.96 -1.90 16.69
C ASP A 101 20.93 -2.91 16.05
N ASP A 102 20.44 -4.08 15.66
CA ASP A 102 21.20 -5.07 14.89
C ASP A 102 21.66 -4.53 13.53
N GLY A 103 20.81 -3.75 12.86
CA GLY A 103 21.14 -3.08 11.60
C GLY A 103 22.24 -2.03 11.78
N TYR A 104 22.12 -1.18 12.80
CA TYR A 104 23.11 -0.15 13.12
C TYR A 104 24.45 -0.76 13.51
N LYS A 105 24.45 -1.85 14.28
CA LYS A 105 25.67 -2.55 14.65
C LYS A 105 26.44 -3.06 13.43
N LYS A 106 25.75 -3.59 12.42
CA LYS A 106 26.38 -3.99 11.15
C LYS A 106 26.97 -2.80 10.40
N CYS A 107 26.28 -1.65 10.39
CA CYS A 107 26.80 -0.43 9.81
C CYS A 107 28.10 0.01 10.52
N ASP A 108 28.14 -0.03 11.85
CA ASP A 108 29.33 0.30 12.64
C ASP A 108 30.50 -0.65 12.33
N GLU A 109 30.22 -1.95 12.19
CA GLU A 109 31.21 -2.95 11.77
C GLU A 109 31.79 -2.62 10.38
N TYR A 110 30.96 -2.23 9.41
CA TYR A 110 31.42 -1.82 8.08
C TYR A 110 32.24 -0.52 8.11
N ILE A 111 31.85 0.45 8.94
CA ILE A 111 32.59 1.70 9.12
C ILE A 111 33.96 1.43 9.74
N GLN A 112 34.04 0.54 10.74
CA GLN A 112 35.32 0.10 11.33
C GLN A 112 36.17 -0.71 10.35
N ALA A 113 35.56 -1.56 9.53
CA ALA A 113 36.27 -2.30 8.48
C ALA A 113 36.86 -1.35 7.43
N LEU A 114 36.16 -0.26 7.10
CA LEU A 114 36.68 0.79 6.21
C LEU A 114 37.87 1.52 6.86
N SER A 115 37.73 1.97 8.12
CA SER A 115 38.79 2.73 8.80
C SER A 115 40.05 1.90 9.08
N THR A 116 39.91 0.59 9.27
CA THR A 116 41.02 -0.35 9.44
C THR A 116 41.56 -0.91 8.12
N GLY A 117 40.97 -0.53 6.98
CA GLY A 117 41.37 -1.01 5.65
C GLY A 117 41.06 -2.50 5.38
N LYS A 118 40.25 -3.14 6.23
CA LYS A 118 39.88 -4.57 6.13
C LYS A 118 38.57 -4.80 5.35
N LEU A 119 37.92 -3.74 4.86
CA LEU A 119 36.70 -3.86 4.08
C LEU A 119 36.98 -4.61 2.77
N GLN A 120 36.25 -5.69 2.51
CA GLN A 120 36.33 -6.41 1.24
C GLN A 120 35.75 -5.52 0.13
N GLN A 121 36.63 -5.06 -0.75
CA GLN A 121 36.28 -4.19 -1.89
C GLN A 121 35.59 -5.00 -2.99
N GLN A 122 34.56 -4.42 -3.61
CA GLN A 122 34.00 -4.99 -4.83
C GLN A 122 34.97 -4.80 -6.00
N PRO A 123 35.04 -5.75 -6.95
CA PRO A 123 35.96 -5.63 -8.08
C PRO A 123 35.67 -4.36 -8.90
N GLY A 124 36.66 -3.49 -9.04
CA GLY A 124 36.53 -2.25 -9.82
C GLY A 124 35.91 -1.06 -9.07
N CYS A 125 35.68 -1.16 -7.76
CA CYS A 125 35.21 -0.06 -6.91
C CYS A 125 36.27 0.29 -5.86
N THR A 126 36.32 1.56 -5.47
CA THR A 126 37.12 2.01 -4.32
C THR A 126 36.51 1.51 -2.99
N ALA A 127 37.26 1.64 -1.89
CA ALA A 127 36.79 1.22 -0.56
C ALA A 127 35.50 1.97 -0.15
N GLU A 128 35.43 3.27 -0.46
CA GLU A 128 34.32 4.16 -0.17
C GLU A 128 33.09 3.81 -1.03
N GLU A 129 33.29 3.60 -2.34
CA GLU A 129 32.22 3.18 -3.26
C GLU A 129 31.67 1.79 -2.91
N THR A 130 32.53 0.89 -2.43
CA THR A 130 32.10 -0.43 -1.96
C THR A 130 31.22 -0.31 -0.72
N LEU A 131 31.54 0.59 0.21
CA LEU A 131 30.71 0.86 1.39
C LEU A 131 29.35 1.44 0.96
N GLU A 132 29.34 2.37 0.01
CA GLU A 132 28.10 2.96 -0.52
C GLU A 132 27.23 1.95 -1.28
N ALA A 133 27.86 1.00 -1.99
CA ALA A 133 27.18 -0.05 -2.76
C ALA A 133 26.45 -1.08 -1.88
N ILE A 134 26.78 -1.17 -0.58
CA ILE A 134 26.05 -2.00 0.39
C ILE A 134 24.65 -1.44 0.67
N TYR A 135 24.41 -0.15 0.37
CA TYR A 135 23.14 0.53 0.63
C TYR A 135 22.30 0.72 -0.65
N ALA A 136 20.98 0.77 -0.49
CA ALA A 136 20.07 1.01 -1.60
C ALA A 136 20.25 2.44 -2.19
N CYS A 137 20.26 2.53 -3.52
CA CYS A 137 20.45 3.75 -4.32
C CYS A 137 21.82 4.43 -4.13
N PRO A 138 22.96 3.79 -4.47
CA PRO A 138 24.30 4.30 -4.16
C PRO A 138 24.69 5.61 -4.87
N LYS A 139 24.12 5.90 -6.05
CA LYS A 139 24.50 7.07 -6.86
C LYS A 139 23.70 8.35 -6.56
N GLU A 140 22.72 8.28 -5.66
CA GLU A 140 21.84 9.40 -5.34
C GLU A 140 22.32 10.14 -4.08
N PRO A 141 22.42 11.48 -4.09
CA PRO A 141 22.73 12.23 -2.89
C PRO A 141 21.58 12.14 -1.87
N ALA A 142 21.93 12.27 -0.59
CA ALA A 142 20.95 12.37 0.49
C ALA A 142 20.25 13.74 0.42
N LEU A 143 18.92 13.74 0.45
CA LEU A 143 18.13 14.97 0.47
C LEU A 143 18.42 15.80 1.73
N SER A 144 18.64 17.10 1.56
CA SER A 144 18.61 18.06 2.67
C SER A 144 17.21 18.26 3.24
N GLN A 145 17.13 18.96 4.37
CA GLN A 145 15.84 19.33 4.97
C GLN A 145 14.91 20.01 3.96
N ASN A 146 15.44 20.99 3.24
CA ASN A 146 14.66 21.80 2.30
C ASN A 146 14.32 21.00 1.04
N GLU A 147 15.30 20.27 0.49
CA GLU A 147 15.08 19.43 -0.69
C GLU A 147 14.04 18.35 -0.42
N LEU A 148 14.04 17.72 0.77
CA LEU A 148 13.06 16.69 1.11
C LEU A 148 11.62 17.22 1.06
N VAL A 149 11.37 18.40 1.63
CA VAL A 149 10.04 19.02 1.61
C VAL A 149 9.66 19.43 0.18
N LEU A 150 10.58 20.05 -0.57
CA LEU A 150 10.34 20.47 -1.95
C LEU A 150 10.06 19.28 -2.88
N THR A 151 10.85 18.21 -2.77
CA THR A 151 10.67 16.98 -3.55
C THR A 151 9.34 16.31 -3.19
N ALA A 152 8.97 16.24 -1.89
CA ALA A 152 7.68 15.71 -1.48
C ALA A 152 6.51 16.52 -2.05
N ASP A 153 6.56 17.85 -1.95
CA ASP A 153 5.51 18.74 -2.50
C ASP A 153 5.45 18.65 -4.03
N ALA A 154 6.58 18.50 -4.72
CA ALA A 154 6.62 18.31 -6.17
C ALA A 154 5.99 16.98 -6.59
N ILE A 155 6.26 15.89 -5.86
CA ILE A 155 5.63 14.58 -6.12
C ILE A 155 4.12 14.64 -5.89
N MET A 156 3.66 15.28 -4.81
CA MET A 156 2.23 15.41 -4.51
C MET A 156 1.46 16.26 -5.53
N LYS A 157 2.13 17.11 -6.31
CA LYS A 157 1.51 17.91 -7.39
C LYS A 157 1.37 17.13 -8.71
N ARG A 158 1.96 15.95 -8.82
CA ARG A 158 1.84 15.12 -10.02
C ARG A 158 0.40 14.63 -10.21
N THR A 159 0.04 14.33 -11.45
CA THR A 159 -1.33 13.98 -11.85
C THR A 159 -1.87 12.75 -11.12
N ASP A 160 -0.98 11.89 -10.67
CA ASP A 160 -1.31 10.65 -10.00
C ASP A 160 -1.78 10.85 -8.55
N PHE A 161 -1.50 12.01 -7.93
CA PHE A 161 -1.98 12.38 -6.58
C PHE A 161 -3.26 13.24 -6.58
N LEU A 162 -3.74 13.72 -7.73
CA LEU A 162 -4.94 14.60 -7.84
C LEU A 162 -6.22 14.01 -7.22
N CYS A 163 -6.31 12.69 -7.12
CA CYS A 163 -7.46 11.96 -6.58
C CYS A 163 -7.44 11.82 -5.04
N CYS A 164 -6.35 12.25 -4.40
CA CYS A 164 -6.19 12.27 -2.95
C CYS A 164 -6.90 13.46 -2.33
N ARG A 165 -7.45 13.30 -1.11
CA ARG A 165 -8.07 14.41 -0.37
C ARG A 165 -6.98 15.26 0.29
N ASP A 166 -7.23 16.56 0.44
CA ASP A 166 -6.31 17.52 1.07
C ASP A 166 -5.86 17.09 2.48
N VAL A 167 -6.76 16.46 3.25
CA VAL A 167 -6.45 15.93 4.59
C VAL A 167 -5.31 14.90 4.54
N PHE A 168 -5.32 14.00 3.56
CA PHE A 168 -4.28 13.00 3.39
C PHE A 168 -2.96 13.62 2.90
N LEU A 169 -3.04 14.59 1.99
CA LEU A 169 -1.86 15.32 1.51
C LEU A 169 -1.22 16.13 2.65
N GLU A 170 -2.02 16.68 3.56
CA GLU A 170 -1.54 17.39 4.74
C GLU A 170 -0.87 16.45 5.75
N GLU A 171 -1.36 15.22 5.91
CA GLU A 171 -0.68 14.19 6.71
C GLU A 171 0.69 13.81 6.13
N ILE A 172 0.77 13.63 4.81
CA ILE A 172 2.06 13.41 4.13
C ILE A 172 2.99 14.60 4.35
N ARG A 173 2.49 15.83 4.23
CA ARG A 173 3.28 17.04 4.45
C ARG A 173 3.78 17.15 5.89
N LYS A 174 2.95 16.83 6.88
CA LYS A 174 3.36 16.76 8.30
C LYS A 174 4.42 15.70 8.52
N PHE A 175 4.28 14.53 7.89
CA PHE A 175 5.29 13.46 7.97
C PHE A 175 6.64 13.90 7.37
N ALA A 176 6.61 14.50 6.17
CA ALA A 176 7.81 15.03 5.52
C ALA A 176 8.50 16.11 6.39
N LYS A 177 7.73 17.01 7.01
CA LYS A 177 8.25 18.01 7.96
C LYS A 177 8.91 17.37 9.20
N ASN A 178 8.29 16.36 9.80
CA ASN A 178 8.87 15.68 10.97
C ASN A 178 10.20 15.00 10.63
N ILE A 179 10.31 14.40 9.44
CA ILE A 179 11.56 13.82 8.95
C ILE A 179 12.59 14.91 8.68
N SER A 180 12.18 16.01 8.04
CA SER A 180 13.07 17.11 7.72
C SER A 180 13.68 17.73 8.99
N GLU A 181 12.90 17.86 10.06
CA GLU A 181 13.38 18.28 11.39
C GLU A 181 14.40 17.32 12.01
N ARG A 182 14.22 16.00 11.82
CA ARG A 182 15.21 15.00 12.28
C ARG A 182 16.53 15.14 11.53
N ILE A 183 16.47 15.24 10.20
CA ILE A 183 17.66 15.45 9.36
C ILE A 183 18.37 16.72 9.80
N LYS A 184 17.62 17.81 10.04
CA LYS A 184 18.19 19.07 10.53
C LYS A 184 18.92 18.89 11.86
N LYS A 185 18.28 18.27 12.86
CA LYS A 185 18.90 18.02 14.17
C LYS A 185 20.19 17.20 14.06
N THR A 186 20.20 16.19 13.19
CA THR A 186 21.39 15.36 12.94
C THR A 186 22.48 16.18 12.26
N ARG A 187 22.16 16.98 11.24
CA ARG A 187 23.13 17.84 10.55
C ARG A 187 23.71 18.93 11.45
N ASP A 188 22.87 19.60 12.24
CA ASP A 188 23.29 20.61 13.22
C ASP A 188 24.22 20.02 14.28
N LYS A 189 23.90 18.80 14.77
CA LYS A 189 24.71 18.10 15.79
C LYS A 189 26.12 17.75 15.31
N TYR A 190 26.27 17.41 14.03
CA TYR A 190 27.55 16.98 13.45
C TYR A 190 28.21 18.02 12.54
N GLY A 191 27.66 19.25 12.44
CA GLY A 191 28.21 20.33 11.63
C GLY A 191 28.20 20.05 10.12
N ILE A 192 27.20 19.31 9.63
CA ILE A 192 27.10 18.88 8.23
C ILE A 192 26.51 20.01 7.39
N ASN A 193 27.22 20.42 6.34
CA ASN A 193 26.73 21.43 5.41
C ASN A 193 25.85 20.81 4.31
N ASP A 194 24.95 21.61 3.74
CA ASP A 194 24.04 21.14 2.68
C ASP A 194 24.73 21.04 1.30
N ASN A 195 25.94 21.59 1.14
CA ASN A 195 26.66 21.69 -0.13
C ASN A 195 27.50 20.43 -0.47
N GLY A 196 27.47 19.40 0.37
CA GLY A 196 28.18 18.14 0.11
C GLY A 196 29.69 18.21 0.33
N THR A 197 30.20 19.26 1.00
CA THR A 197 31.65 19.45 1.21
C THR A 197 32.11 19.09 2.62
N SER A 198 31.22 18.67 3.52
CA SER A 198 31.60 18.22 4.85
C SER A 198 32.33 16.88 4.80
N GLU A 199 33.54 16.84 5.35
CA GLU A 199 34.26 15.60 5.61
C GLU A 199 34.07 15.16 7.07
N PRO A 200 33.94 13.85 7.34
CA PRO A 200 33.92 12.74 6.39
C PRO A 200 32.55 12.53 5.71
N LYS A 201 32.54 12.14 4.43
CA LYS A 201 31.33 11.96 3.59
C LYS A 201 30.30 10.98 4.18
N VAL A 202 30.74 10.06 5.04
CA VAL A 202 29.86 9.11 5.75
C VAL A 202 28.81 9.81 6.61
N LEU A 203 29.06 11.05 7.05
CA LEU A 203 28.10 11.84 7.84
C LEU A 203 26.78 12.07 7.09
N TYR A 204 26.80 12.14 5.74
CA TYR A 204 25.60 12.27 4.91
C TYR A 204 24.74 11.00 4.85
N GLN A 205 25.25 9.87 5.37
CA GLN A 205 24.51 8.62 5.46
C GLN A 205 23.57 8.57 6.68
N LEU A 206 23.76 9.46 7.67
CA LEU A 206 22.91 9.55 8.85
C LEU A 206 21.54 10.12 8.49
N ASP A 207 20.46 9.40 8.84
CA ASP A 207 19.07 9.70 8.46
C ASP A 207 18.88 9.89 6.93
N ARG A 208 19.71 9.24 6.10
CA ARG A 208 19.68 9.38 4.64
C ARG A 208 18.34 8.97 4.05
N ILE A 209 17.80 9.87 3.23
CA ILE A 209 16.65 9.63 2.37
C ILE A 209 17.00 10.13 0.98
N THR A 210 16.85 9.27 -0.03
CA THR A 210 17.06 9.65 -1.44
C THR A 210 15.76 10.08 -2.12
N PRO A 211 15.83 10.84 -3.22
CA PRO A 211 14.65 11.21 -4.01
C PRO A 211 13.81 10.00 -4.42
N THR A 212 14.44 8.92 -4.91
CA THR A 212 13.72 7.73 -5.35
C THR A 212 13.12 6.94 -4.20
N GLN A 213 13.76 6.91 -3.02
CA GLN A 213 13.18 6.32 -1.83
C GLN A 213 11.91 7.07 -1.39
N LEU A 214 11.97 8.40 -1.39
CA LEU A 214 10.83 9.25 -1.08
C LEU A 214 9.69 9.07 -2.09
N GLU A 215 10.00 9.03 -3.38
CA GLU A 215 9.03 8.79 -4.45
C GLU A 215 8.30 7.45 -4.28
N LYS A 216 9.05 6.34 -4.15
CA LYS A 216 8.47 5.01 -3.93
C LYS A 216 7.63 4.93 -2.65
N PHE A 217 8.07 5.61 -1.60
CA PHE A 217 7.31 5.69 -0.35
C PHE A 217 5.97 6.41 -0.56
N LEU A 218 5.97 7.57 -1.20
CA LEU A 218 4.75 8.35 -1.47
C LEU A 218 3.79 7.61 -2.42
N GLU A 219 4.31 6.96 -3.46
CA GLU A 219 3.52 6.09 -4.34
C GLU A 219 2.86 4.95 -3.56
N THR A 220 3.58 4.36 -2.62
CA THR A 220 3.05 3.30 -1.74
C THR A 220 1.95 3.83 -0.83
N CYS A 221 2.15 4.99 -0.19
CA CYS A 221 1.15 5.67 0.61
C CYS A 221 -0.12 5.96 -0.19
N ARG A 222 0.03 6.48 -1.42
CA ARG A 222 -1.08 6.73 -2.35
C ARG A 222 -1.82 5.44 -2.71
N ASN A 223 -1.09 4.41 -3.13
CA ASN A 223 -1.68 3.12 -3.50
C ASN A 223 -2.46 2.50 -2.34
N LYS A 224 -1.94 2.63 -1.12
CA LYS A 224 -2.62 2.20 0.09
C LYS A 224 -3.88 3.03 0.33
N TYR A 225 -3.79 4.36 0.31
CA TYR A 225 -4.93 5.27 0.46
C TYR A 225 -6.06 4.96 -0.54
N MET A 226 -5.72 4.77 -1.81
CA MET A 226 -6.68 4.47 -2.88
C MET A 226 -7.33 3.09 -2.73
N ARG A 227 -6.67 2.12 -2.09
CA ARG A 227 -7.26 0.82 -1.76
C ARG A 227 -8.26 0.91 -0.60
N TYR A 228 -8.03 1.81 0.36
CA TYR A 228 -8.94 2.03 1.50
C TYR A 228 -10.11 2.95 1.18
N LYS A 229 -9.95 3.84 0.20
CA LYS A 229 -11.07 4.55 -0.41
C LYS A 229 -11.85 3.49 -1.19
N THR A 230 -12.78 2.79 -0.52
CA THR A 230 -13.85 2.06 -1.18
C THR A 230 -14.35 2.98 -2.28
N PRO A 231 -14.46 2.54 -3.54
CA PRO A 231 -15.16 3.34 -4.52
C PRO A 231 -16.59 3.46 -3.99
N VAL A 232 -16.89 4.56 -3.31
CA VAL A 232 -18.19 5.19 -3.48
C VAL A 232 -18.22 5.35 -4.99
N PHE A 233 -19.04 4.53 -5.65
CA PHE A 233 -19.30 4.61 -7.07
C PHE A 233 -19.86 6.01 -7.36
N CYS A 234 -18.96 6.99 -7.42
CA CYS A 234 -19.20 8.32 -7.95
C CYS A 234 -18.91 8.19 -9.43
N GLY A 235 -19.89 7.64 -10.12
CA GLY A 235 -19.82 7.30 -11.52
C GLY A 235 -21.06 6.50 -11.84
N SER A 236 -22.00 7.14 -12.52
CA SER A 236 -23.05 6.45 -13.26
C SER A 236 -22.38 5.29 -14.00
N LEU A 237 -22.71 4.05 -13.63
CA LEU A 237 -22.31 2.87 -14.40
C LEU A 237 -22.98 3.02 -15.77
N LYS A 238 -22.24 3.56 -16.74
CA LYS A 238 -22.61 3.52 -18.14
C LYS A 238 -22.15 2.18 -18.65
N TYR A 239 -23.08 1.27 -18.83
CA TYR A 239 -22.85 0.03 -19.57
C TYR A 239 -23.54 0.16 -20.94
N GLU A 240 -22.81 -0.20 -21.97
CA GLU A 240 -23.29 -0.25 -23.35
C GLU A 240 -23.56 -1.72 -23.69
N VAL A 241 -24.82 -2.04 -23.98
CA VAL A 241 -25.23 -3.36 -24.46
C VAL A 241 -25.93 -3.15 -25.80
N ASN A 242 -25.38 -3.73 -26.87
CA ASN A 242 -25.92 -3.65 -28.23
C ASN A 242 -26.21 -2.21 -28.72
N GLY A 243 -25.27 -1.28 -28.53
CA GLY A 243 -25.37 0.10 -29.03
C GLY A 243 -26.44 0.96 -28.34
N LYS A 244 -27.02 0.50 -27.22
CA LYS A 244 -27.97 1.27 -26.41
C LYS A 244 -27.33 1.67 -25.09
N HIS A 245 -27.29 2.98 -24.84
CA HIS A 245 -26.87 3.55 -23.56
C HIS A 245 -27.94 3.30 -22.50
N PHE A 246 -27.58 2.59 -21.43
CA PHE A 246 -28.41 2.50 -20.23
C PHE A 246 -27.78 3.31 -19.10
N GLN A 247 -28.56 4.23 -18.53
CA GLN A 247 -28.21 5.01 -17.34
C GLN A 247 -29.13 4.56 -16.21
N SER A 248 -28.61 3.80 -15.24
CA SER A 248 -29.36 3.55 -14.01
C SER A 248 -29.29 4.80 -13.13
N VAL A 249 -30.37 5.59 -13.11
CA VAL A 249 -30.57 6.63 -12.10
C VAL A 249 -31.05 5.95 -10.82
N LEU A 250 -30.34 6.14 -9.71
CA LEU A 250 -30.85 5.74 -8.39
C LEU A 250 -32.04 6.66 -8.06
N PRO A 251 -33.22 6.13 -7.67
CA PRO A 251 -34.30 7.00 -7.21
C PRO A 251 -33.84 7.72 -5.93
N GLY A 252 -33.83 9.05 -6.00
CA GLY A 252 -33.55 9.89 -4.85
C GLY A 252 -34.57 9.65 -3.74
N THR A 253 -34.09 9.50 -2.53
CA THR A 253 -34.92 9.54 -1.33
C THR A 253 -35.56 10.92 -1.23
N HIS A 254 -36.85 11.05 -1.57
CA HIS A 254 -37.65 12.17 -1.12
C HIS A 254 -37.91 12.01 0.38
N SER A 255 -37.24 12.83 1.19
CA SER A 255 -37.71 13.11 2.55
C SER A 255 -39.09 13.77 2.45
N LYS A 256 -40.07 13.19 3.16
CA LYS A 256 -41.21 13.95 3.68
C LYS A 256 -40.78 14.68 4.94
#